data_AF-A0A1G8GWJ2-F1
#
_entry.id   AF-A0A1G8GWJ2-F1
#
_cell.length_a   1.000
_cell.length_b   1.000
_cell.length_c   1.000
_cell.angle_alpha   90.00
_cell.angle_beta   90.00
_cell.angle_gamma   90.00
#
_symmetry.space_group_name_H-M   'P 1'
#
loop_
_entity.id
_entity.type
_entity.pdbx_description
1 polymer ?
#
loop_
_entity_poly.entity_id
_entity_poly.type
_entity_poly.pdbx_seq_one_letter_code
_entity_poly.pdbx_strand_id
1 'polypeptide(L)'
;MKPIHRPMLRMAFATALVAALLPAIATADDAPSPCAALKRIVAAAPGGFTGLSQADVNGVAQPYGDDAQCSASHDSYQCLWTPHHDAGSSADALQSVAADIASCLPDATHDQNSPARQHFYLGARDQRTQITATTAGPTKLKLVVSGK
;
A
#
# COMPACT_ATOMS: atom_id res chain seq x y z
N MET A 1 -19.19 77.47 -13.35
CA MET A 1 -18.10 77.59 -14.36
C MET A 1 -16.85 76.99 -13.74
N LYS A 2 -16.22 76.00 -14.39
CA LYS A 2 -15.13 75.18 -13.84
C LYS A 2 -13.93 75.33 -14.78
N PRO A 3 -12.72 75.68 -14.32
CA PRO A 3 -11.54 75.70 -15.17
C PRO A 3 -10.94 74.29 -15.29
N ILE A 4 -10.59 73.93 -16.52
CA ILE A 4 -9.84 72.72 -16.87
C ILE A 4 -8.36 73.08 -16.80
N HIS A 5 -7.56 72.36 -16.03
CA HIS A 5 -6.10 72.31 -16.17
C HIS A 5 -5.65 70.85 -16.17
N ARG A 6 -5.10 70.42 -17.31
CA ARG A 6 -4.25 69.24 -17.49
C ARG A 6 -2.94 69.82 -18.06
N PRO A 7 -1.74 69.34 -17.63
CA PRO A 7 -1.21 68.18 -18.33
C PRO A 7 -0.27 67.25 -17.52
N MET A 8 -0.30 65.98 -17.94
CA MET A 8 0.78 64.99 -18.11
C MET A 8 2.08 65.10 -17.30
N LEU A 9 2.45 64.00 -16.64
CA LEU A 9 3.73 63.32 -16.95
C LEU A 9 3.66 61.81 -16.69
N ARG A 10 4.27 61.07 -17.62
CA ARG A 10 4.39 59.62 -17.73
C ARG A 10 5.30 59.02 -16.64
N MET A 11 4.95 57.82 -16.15
CA MET A 11 5.97 56.79 -15.89
C MET A 11 5.34 55.41 -16.08
N ALA A 12 5.85 54.69 -17.09
CA ALA A 12 5.70 53.26 -17.25
C ALA A 12 6.69 52.58 -16.31
N PHE A 13 6.32 51.44 -15.71
CA PHE A 13 7.18 50.24 -15.61
C PHE A 13 6.29 49.04 -15.26
N ALA A 14 6.27 48.09 -16.19
CA ALA A 14 5.70 46.77 -16.02
C ALA A 14 6.64 45.91 -15.16
N THR A 15 6.08 45.11 -14.26
CA THR A 15 6.65 43.84 -13.80
C THR A 15 5.57 43.07 -13.05
N ALA A 16 4.77 42.31 -13.80
CA ALA A 16 3.92 41.28 -13.23
C ALA A 16 4.80 40.09 -12.84
N LEU A 17 5.21 40.03 -11.57
CA LEU A 17 5.80 38.83 -10.97
C LEU A 17 4.68 38.03 -10.29
N VAL A 18 3.92 37.30 -11.10
CA VAL A 18 3.14 36.16 -10.59
C VAL A 18 4.12 35.00 -10.56
N ALA A 19 4.85 34.86 -9.45
CA ALA A 19 5.56 33.63 -9.17
C ALA A 19 4.49 32.55 -8.96
N ALA A 20 4.32 31.69 -9.97
CA ALA A 20 3.48 30.51 -9.88
C ALA A 20 4.03 29.62 -8.76
N LEU A 21 3.41 29.69 -7.59
CA LEU A 21 3.41 28.61 -6.62
C LEU A 21 2.63 27.46 -7.25
N LEU A 22 3.27 26.74 -8.17
CA LEU A 22 2.80 25.42 -8.56
C LEU A 22 2.97 24.55 -7.30
N PRO A 23 1.89 24.03 -6.70
CA PRO A 23 2.06 22.92 -5.78
C PRO A 23 2.81 21.85 -6.58
N ALA A 24 3.93 21.38 -6.05
CA ALA A 24 4.45 20.10 -6.47
C ALA A 24 3.29 19.11 -6.29
N ILE A 25 2.65 18.75 -7.39
CA ILE A 25 1.73 17.62 -7.47
C ILE A 25 2.61 16.41 -7.21
N ALA A 26 2.81 16.10 -5.93
CA ALA A 26 3.17 14.76 -5.52
C ALA A 26 2.00 13.89 -6.00
N THR A 27 2.24 13.14 -7.05
CA THR A 27 1.39 12.05 -7.51
C THR A 27 1.29 11.06 -6.36
N ALA A 28 0.20 11.13 -5.59
CA ALA A 28 -0.14 10.14 -4.57
C ALA A 28 -0.33 8.72 -5.17
N ASP A 29 -0.23 8.60 -6.50
CA ASP A 29 -0.39 7.39 -7.30
C ASP A 29 0.91 6.57 -7.48
N ASP A 30 2.06 7.08 -7.02
CA ASP A 30 3.34 6.36 -7.18
C ASP A 30 3.56 5.26 -6.13
N ALA A 31 2.73 5.20 -5.09
CA ALA A 31 2.73 4.06 -4.17
C ALA A 31 2.07 2.86 -4.87
N PRO A 32 2.71 1.68 -4.90
CA PRO A 32 2.08 0.47 -5.43
C PRO A 32 0.72 0.26 -4.76
N SER A 33 -0.33 0.05 -5.56
CA SER A 33 -1.59 -0.39 -5.00
C SER A 33 -1.38 -1.67 -4.18
N PRO A 34 -2.20 -1.95 -3.16
CA PRO A 34 -2.00 -3.10 -2.27
C PRO A 34 -1.96 -4.42 -3.04
N CYS A 35 -2.79 -4.54 -4.08
CA CYS A 35 -2.74 -5.66 -5.01
C CYS A 35 -1.46 -5.72 -5.83
N ALA A 36 -0.93 -4.58 -6.30
CA ALA A 36 0.33 -4.56 -7.03
C ALA A 36 1.51 -5.00 -6.14
N ALA A 37 1.57 -4.49 -4.91
CA ALA A 37 2.54 -4.92 -3.91
C ALA A 37 2.43 -6.43 -3.62
N LEU A 38 1.22 -6.92 -3.32
CA LEU A 38 0.98 -8.34 -3.04
C LEU A 38 1.37 -9.24 -4.23
N LYS A 39 1.00 -8.85 -5.46
CA LYS A 39 1.38 -9.61 -6.66
C LYS A 39 2.89 -9.69 -6.84
N ARG A 40 3.62 -8.60 -6.59
CA ARG A 40 5.09 -8.60 -6.66
C ARG A 40 5.72 -9.46 -5.56
N ILE A 41 5.22 -9.37 -4.33
CA ILE A 41 5.66 -10.24 -3.22
C ILE A 41 5.46 -11.71 -3.59
N VAL A 42 4.27 -12.08 -4.09
CA VAL A 42 3.95 -13.46 -4.47
C VAL A 42 4.78 -13.94 -5.66
N ALA A 43 5.01 -13.08 -6.66
CA ALA A 43 5.81 -13.39 -7.84
C ALA A 43 7.33 -13.52 -7.53
N ALA A 44 7.79 -12.99 -6.40
CA ALA A 44 9.17 -13.19 -5.96
C ALA A 44 9.44 -14.65 -5.54
N ALA A 45 8.41 -15.41 -5.16
CA ALA A 45 8.52 -16.84 -4.92
C ALA A 45 8.48 -17.64 -6.25
N PRO A 46 9.21 -18.77 -6.35
CA PRO A 46 10.10 -19.35 -5.34
C PRO A 46 11.52 -18.76 -5.32
N GLY A 47 11.83 -17.79 -6.19
CA GLY A 47 13.17 -17.22 -6.37
C GLY A 47 13.71 -16.39 -5.18
N GLY A 48 12.86 -16.10 -4.20
CA GLY A 48 13.20 -15.44 -2.94
C GLY A 48 12.87 -13.95 -2.90
N PHE A 49 12.73 -13.40 -1.69
CA PHE A 49 12.13 -12.07 -1.48
C PHE A 49 13.15 -10.92 -1.30
N THR A 50 14.45 -11.20 -1.39
CA THR A 50 15.51 -10.18 -1.15
C THR A 50 15.57 -9.08 -2.21
N GLY A 51 14.96 -9.30 -3.38
CA GLY A 51 14.90 -8.31 -4.46
C GLY A 51 13.72 -7.32 -4.34
N LEU A 52 12.85 -7.47 -3.34
CA LEU A 52 11.72 -6.58 -3.15
C LEU A 52 12.18 -5.19 -2.72
N SER A 53 11.57 -4.15 -3.30
CA SER A 53 11.78 -2.78 -2.85
C SER A 53 11.10 -2.55 -1.49
N GLN A 54 11.55 -1.55 -0.74
CA GLN A 54 10.89 -1.16 0.51
C GLN A 54 9.42 -0.77 0.29
N ALA A 55 9.10 -0.18 -0.86
CA ALA A 55 7.74 0.18 -1.23
C ALA A 55 6.86 -1.06 -1.44
N ASP A 56 7.38 -2.11 -2.07
CA ASP A 56 6.65 -3.37 -2.21
C ASP A 56 6.48 -4.07 -0.85
N VAL A 57 7.53 -4.07 -0.03
CA VAL A 57 7.53 -4.70 1.31
C VAL A 57 6.47 -4.07 2.22
N ASN A 58 6.34 -2.74 2.21
CA ASN A 58 5.38 -2.04 3.07
C ASN A 58 3.98 -1.89 2.45
N GLY A 59 3.88 -1.87 1.12
CA GLY A 59 2.66 -1.49 0.40
C GLY A 59 1.45 -2.39 0.63
N VAL A 60 1.67 -3.67 1.00
CA VAL A 60 0.55 -4.59 1.27
C VAL A 60 -0.15 -4.31 2.61
N ALA A 61 0.56 -3.79 3.62
CA ALA A 61 -0.01 -3.58 4.96
C ALA A 61 -0.52 -2.14 5.17
N GLN A 62 -0.01 -1.19 4.39
CA GLN A 62 -0.30 0.24 4.50
C GLN A 62 -1.80 0.61 4.47
N PRO A 63 -2.69 -0.05 3.72
CA PRO A 63 -4.13 0.25 3.75
C PRO A 63 -4.83 -0.22 5.02
N TYR A 64 -4.20 -1.11 5.78
CA TYR A 64 -4.83 -1.79 6.90
C TYR A 64 -4.32 -1.30 8.26
N GLY A 65 -3.18 -0.60 8.30
CA GLY A 65 -2.59 -0.11 9.54
C GLY A 65 -1.40 0.82 9.30
N ASP A 66 -1.14 1.69 10.29
CA ASP A 66 -0.10 2.73 10.20
C ASP A 66 1.24 2.33 10.84
N ASP A 67 1.26 1.25 11.64
CA ASP A 67 2.42 0.78 12.41
C ASP A 67 3.05 -0.50 11.83
N ALA A 68 2.88 -0.71 10.53
CA ALA A 68 3.33 -1.91 9.84
C ALA A 68 4.84 -2.14 9.97
N GLN A 69 5.21 -3.32 10.45
CA GLN A 69 6.58 -3.81 10.53
C GLN A 69 6.72 -4.98 9.58
N CYS A 70 7.23 -4.68 8.38
CA CYS A 70 7.41 -5.66 7.33
C CYS A 70 8.89 -5.97 7.11
N SER A 71 9.20 -7.22 6.80
CA SER A 71 10.55 -7.65 6.43
C SER A 71 10.51 -8.72 5.34
N ALA A 72 11.54 -8.73 4.50
CA ALA A 72 11.76 -9.72 3.46
C ALA A 72 13.12 -10.38 3.68
N SER A 73 13.13 -11.70 3.53
CA SER A 73 14.32 -12.56 3.58
C SER A 73 14.36 -13.41 2.32
N HIS A 74 15.39 -14.24 2.15
CA HIS A 74 15.41 -15.18 1.03
C HIS A 74 14.17 -16.10 1.04
N ASP A 75 13.80 -16.65 2.21
CA ASP A 75 12.81 -17.72 2.29
C ASP A 75 11.37 -17.22 2.53
N SER A 76 11.22 -16.01 3.07
CA SER A 76 9.91 -15.48 3.41
C SER A 76 9.83 -13.95 3.42
N TYR A 77 8.64 -13.47 3.12
CA TYR A 77 8.15 -12.15 3.46
C TYR A 77 7.23 -12.26 4.68
N GLN A 78 7.32 -11.30 5.60
CA GLN A 78 6.41 -11.19 6.73
C GLN A 78 6.06 -9.74 7.02
N CYS A 79 4.84 -9.48 7.44
CA CYS A 79 4.45 -8.19 7.98
C CYS A 79 3.51 -8.32 9.18
N LEU A 80 3.70 -7.46 10.17
CA LEU A 80 2.90 -7.37 11.38
C LEU A 80 2.40 -5.94 11.54
N TRP A 81 1.11 -5.74 11.78
CA TRP A 81 0.53 -4.41 11.98
C TRP A 81 -0.67 -4.46 12.94
N THR A 82 -1.05 -3.31 13.44
CA THR A 82 -2.29 -3.05 14.19
C THR A 82 -3.33 -2.54 13.18
N PRO A 83 -4.50 -3.18 13.06
CA PRO A 83 -5.56 -2.68 12.19
C PRO A 83 -5.98 -1.25 12.53
N HIS A 84 -6.42 -0.49 11.54
CA HIS A 84 -7.05 0.81 11.78
C HIS A 84 -8.25 0.68 12.74
N HIS A 85 -8.51 1.74 13.49
CA HIS A 85 -9.50 1.75 14.58
C HIS A 85 -10.95 1.53 14.10
N ASP A 86 -11.22 1.77 12.82
CA ASP A 86 -12.50 1.57 12.15
C ASP A 86 -12.65 0.18 11.49
N ALA A 87 -11.62 -0.67 11.55
CA ALA A 87 -11.63 -2.02 10.97
C ALA A 87 -12.44 -3.06 11.79
N GLY A 88 -13.07 -2.64 12.89
CA GLY A 88 -13.85 -3.53 13.77
C GLY A 88 -12.96 -4.43 14.64
N SER A 89 -13.37 -5.68 14.85
CA SER A 89 -12.55 -6.65 15.58
C SER A 89 -11.35 -7.11 14.73
N SER A 90 -10.31 -7.70 15.34
CA SER A 90 -9.21 -8.28 14.55
C SER A 90 -9.68 -9.41 13.64
N ALA A 91 -10.78 -10.10 13.95
CA ALA A 91 -11.36 -11.10 13.07
C ALA A 91 -12.01 -10.46 11.83
N ASP A 92 -12.74 -9.35 12.00
CA ASP A 92 -13.34 -8.60 10.89
C ASP A 92 -12.26 -8.00 9.99
N ALA A 93 -11.23 -7.40 10.60
CA ALA A 93 -10.07 -6.88 9.88
C ALA A 93 -9.34 -8.00 9.10
N LEU A 94 -9.16 -9.19 9.70
CA LEU A 94 -8.56 -10.34 9.02
C LEU A 94 -9.41 -10.81 7.83
N GLN A 95 -10.74 -10.83 7.97
CA GLN A 95 -11.64 -11.18 6.87
C GLN A 95 -11.56 -10.18 5.72
N SER A 96 -11.45 -8.88 6.02
CA SER A 96 -11.25 -7.83 5.00
C SER A 96 -9.95 -8.05 4.22
N VAL A 97 -8.84 -8.28 4.91
CA VAL A 97 -7.54 -8.59 4.29
C VAL A 97 -7.62 -9.85 3.41
N ALA A 98 -8.32 -10.89 3.86
CA ALA A 98 -8.49 -12.11 3.08
C ALA A 98 -9.35 -11.91 1.82
N ALA A 99 -10.40 -11.08 1.90
CA ALA A 99 -11.21 -10.72 0.75
C ALA A 99 -10.38 -9.97 -0.31
N ASP A 100 -9.50 -9.07 0.13
CA ASP A 100 -8.60 -8.35 -0.76
C ASP A 100 -7.55 -9.28 -1.36
N ILE A 101 -6.95 -10.19 -0.58
CA ILE A 101 -6.01 -11.22 -1.10
C ILE A 101 -6.68 -12.04 -2.21
N ALA A 102 -7.91 -12.54 -1.97
CA ALA A 102 -8.66 -13.31 -2.95
C ALA A 102 -8.97 -12.49 -4.22
N SER A 103 -9.27 -11.20 -4.05
CA SER A 103 -9.53 -10.28 -5.16
C SER A 103 -8.26 -9.96 -5.97
N CYS A 104 -7.13 -9.80 -5.29
CA CYS A 104 -5.85 -9.52 -5.92
C CYS A 104 -5.25 -10.75 -6.62
N LEU A 105 -5.53 -11.96 -6.12
CA LEU A 105 -4.92 -13.21 -6.57
C LEU A 105 -6.00 -14.23 -6.99
N PRO A 106 -6.67 -14.04 -8.14
CA PRO A 106 -7.79 -14.88 -8.55
C PRO A 106 -7.41 -16.35 -8.82
N ASP A 107 -6.12 -16.62 -9.08
CA ASP A 107 -5.61 -17.98 -9.31
C ASP A 107 -5.21 -18.71 -8.00
N ALA A 108 -5.33 -18.04 -6.85
CA ALA A 108 -5.00 -18.63 -5.56
C ALA A 108 -6.12 -19.54 -5.05
N THR A 109 -5.75 -20.72 -4.55
CA THR A 109 -6.69 -21.58 -3.83
C THR A 109 -6.77 -21.13 -2.38
N HIS A 110 -7.97 -20.81 -1.89
CA HIS A 110 -8.25 -20.54 -0.49
C HIS A 110 -8.62 -21.86 0.22
N ASP A 111 -7.71 -22.41 1.03
CA ASP A 111 -7.89 -23.74 1.64
C ASP A 111 -8.15 -23.70 3.16
N GLN A 112 -7.98 -22.54 3.81
CA GLN A 112 -8.42 -22.34 5.18
C GLN A 112 -9.06 -20.98 5.38
N ASN A 113 -10.28 -20.99 5.92
CA ASN A 113 -11.03 -19.82 6.34
C ASN A 113 -11.50 -20.00 7.79
N SER A 114 -10.85 -19.30 8.71
CA SER A 114 -11.22 -19.31 10.13
C SER A 114 -11.07 -17.91 10.74
N PRO A 115 -11.76 -17.59 11.85
CA PRO A 115 -11.70 -16.26 12.46
C PRO A 115 -10.28 -15.78 12.84
N ALA A 116 -9.34 -16.70 13.06
CA ALA A 116 -7.97 -16.38 13.45
C ALA A 116 -6.92 -16.62 12.34
N ARG A 117 -7.30 -17.27 11.24
CA ARG A 117 -6.36 -17.64 10.15
C ARG A 117 -7.08 -17.79 8.81
N GLN A 118 -6.45 -17.20 7.80
CA GLN A 118 -6.83 -17.26 6.38
C GLN A 118 -5.60 -17.77 5.62
N HIS A 119 -5.77 -18.74 4.74
CA HIS A 119 -4.66 -19.36 4.03
C HIS A 119 -4.95 -19.60 2.56
N PHE A 120 -4.03 -19.13 1.73
CA PHE A 120 -4.07 -19.27 0.30
C PHE A 120 -2.79 -19.91 -0.20
N TYR A 121 -2.86 -20.60 -1.34
CA TYR A 121 -1.68 -21.03 -2.05
C TYR A 121 -1.81 -20.87 -3.56
N LEU A 122 -0.67 -20.73 -4.23
CA LEU A 122 -0.54 -20.72 -5.69
C LEU A 122 0.51 -21.74 -6.13
N GLY A 123 0.35 -22.27 -7.34
CA GLY A 123 1.33 -23.16 -7.95
C GLY A 123 1.15 -24.66 -7.66
N ALA A 124 2.01 -25.46 -8.29
CA ALA A 124 2.05 -26.91 -8.13
C ALA A 124 2.56 -27.31 -6.75
N ARG A 125 2.23 -28.52 -6.28
CA ARG A 125 2.45 -29.00 -4.90
C ARG A 125 3.90 -28.84 -4.41
N ASP A 126 4.86 -28.98 -5.31
CA ASP A 126 6.30 -28.93 -5.12
C ASP A 126 6.92 -27.53 -5.29
N GLN A 127 6.15 -26.55 -5.75
CA GLN A 127 6.59 -25.15 -5.94
C GLN A 127 5.53 -24.17 -5.42
N ARG A 128 4.86 -24.51 -4.31
CA ARG A 128 3.76 -23.70 -3.81
C ARG A 128 4.25 -22.44 -3.14
N THR A 129 3.75 -21.31 -3.59
CA THR A 129 3.74 -20.08 -2.80
C THR A 129 2.60 -20.16 -1.79
N GLN A 130 2.92 -20.07 -0.50
CA GLN A 130 1.96 -20.06 0.60
C GLN A 130 1.75 -18.61 1.05
N ILE A 131 0.49 -18.25 1.33
CA ILE A 131 0.10 -16.92 1.80
C ILE A 131 -0.79 -17.13 3.02
N THR A 132 -0.29 -16.73 4.19
CA THR A 132 -1.00 -16.87 5.46
C THR A 132 -1.28 -15.50 6.06
N ALA A 133 -2.55 -15.15 6.25
CA ALA A 133 -2.95 -14.02 7.09
C ALA A 133 -3.53 -14.54 8.41
N THR A 134 -3.13 -13.96 9.54
CA THR A 134 -3.50 -14.43 10.89
C THR A 134 -3.68 -13.29 11.86
N THR A 135 -4.50 -13.51 12.90
CA THR A 135 -4.45 -12.67 14.10
C THR A 135 -3.18 -12.99 14.90
N ALA A 136 -2.44 -11.97 15.32
CA ALA A 136 -1.24 -12.06 16.14
C ALA A 136 -1.51 -11.46 17.53
N GLY A 137 -2.29 -12.19 18.33
CA GLY A 137 -2.87 -11.66 19.57
C GLY A 137 -4.15 -10.85 19.32
N PRO A 138 -4.64 -10.11 20.32
CA PRO A 138 -5.97 -9.49 20.29
C PRO A 138 -6.07 -8.22 19.44
N THR A 139 -4.94 -7.63 19.04
CA THR A 139 -4.92 -6.29 18.42
C THR A 139 -4.06 -6.19 17.17
N LYS A 140 -3.40 -7.28 16.75
CA LYS A 140 -2.49 -7.25 15.59
C LYS A 140 -2.86 -8.31 14.57
N LEU A 141 -2.52 -8.03 13.32
CA LEU A 141 -2.56 -8.98 12.22
C LEU A 141 -1.16 -9.25 11.72
N LYS A 142 -0.96 -10.45 11.19
CA LYS A 142 0.28 -10.90 10.58
C LYS A 142 0.01 -11.51 9.21
N LEU A 143 0.72 -11.06 8.19
CA LEU A 143 0.81 -11.66 6.86
C LEU A 143 2.16 -12.34 6.70
N VAL A 144 2.18 -13.54 6.15
CA VAL A 144 3.40 -14.27 5.77
C VAL A 144 3.24 -14.80 4.36
N VAL A 145 4.24 -14.59 3.52
CA VAL A 145 4.36 -15.22 2.20
C VAL A 145 5.67 -16.00 2.15
N SER A 146 5.62 -17.24 1.68
CA SER A 146 6.80 -18.12 1.60
C SER A 146 6.73 -19.01 0.36
N GLY A 147 7.88 -19.23 -0.28
CA GLY A 147 8.03 -20.26 -1.31
C GLY A 147 8.38 -21.61 -0.68
N LYS A 148 7.92 -22.70 -1.29
CA LYS A 148 8.40 -24.06 -1.01
C LYS A 148 9.28 -24.56 -2.14
#